data_AF-S7XLZ7-F1
#
_entry.id   AF-S7XLZ7-F1
#
_cell.length_a   1.000
_cell.length_b   1.000
_cell.length_c   1.000
_cell.angle_alpha   90.00
_cell.angle_beta   90.00
_cell.angle_gamma   90.00
#
_symmetry.space_group_name_H-M   'P 1'
#
loop_
_entity.id
_entity.type
_entity.pdbx_description
1 polymer ?
#
loop_
_entity_poly.entity_id
_entity_poly.type
_entity_poly.pdbx_seq_one_letter_code
_entity_poly.pdbx_strand_id
1 'polypeptide(L)' 'MVRMLTVIEIIDIEKAIVYGEYRNQLSSTAKDIEVVEM' A
#
# COMPACT_ATOMS: atom_id res chain seq x y z
N MET A 1 17.14 -13.84 12.02
CA MET A 1 16.16 -13.52 10.96
C MET A 1 15.79 -12.07 11.17
N VAL A 2 16.35 -11.18 10.35
CA VAL A 2 16.09 -9.73 10.44
C VAL A 2 14.73 -9.45 9.82
N ARG A 3 13.89 -8.63 10.46
CA ARG A 3 12.58 -8.23 9.92
C ARG A 3 12.64 -6.78 9.49
N MET A 4 12.41 -6.54 8.20
CA MET A 4 12.34 -5.18 7.66
C MET A 4 10.90 -4.67 7.73
N LEU A 5 10.70 -3.56 8.43
CA LEU A 5 9.43 -2.84 8.50
C LEU A 5 9.55 -1.59 7.62
N THR A 6 8.58 -1.38 6.75
CA THR A 6 8.48 -0.19 5.90
C THR A 6 7.33 0.65 6.38
N VAL A 7 7.62 1.87 6.81
CA VAL A 7 6.62 2.87 7.19
C VAL A 7 6.27 3.66 5.93
N ILE A 8 4.98 3.66 5.58
CA ILE A 8 4.46 4.36 4.39
C ILE A 8 3.41 5.39 4.78
N GLU A 9 3.34 6.47 4.01
CA GLU A 9 2.24 7.44 4.02
C GLU A 9 1.28 7.12 2.90
N ILE A 10 0.00 6.94 3.19
CA ILE A 10 -1.03 6.79 2.15
C ILE A 10 -1.34 8.17 1.59
N ILE A 11 -1.08 8.36 0.29
CA ILE A 11 -1.30 9.62 -0.42
C ILE A 11 -2.71 9.66 -1.01
N ASP A 12 -3.18 8.54 -1.57
CA ASP A 12 -4.47 8.50 -2.26
C ASP A 12 -5.09 7.10 -2.19
N ILE A 13 -6.42 7.06 -2.23
CA ILE A 13 -7.22 5.83 -2.28
C ILE A 13 -8.34 6.03 -3.29
N GLU A 14 -8.32 5.23 -4.35
CA GLU A 14 -9.31 5.27 -5.42
C GLU A 14 -10.05 3.94 -5.55
N LYS A 15 -11.25 3.99 -6.11
CA LYS A 15 -11.98 2.78 -6.47
C LYS A 15 -11.23 2.06 -7.58
N ALA A 16 -10.79 0.83 -7.33
CA ALA A 16 -10.02 0.11 -8.33
C ALA A 16 -10.92 -0.32 -9.49
N ILE A 17 -10.71 0.31 -10.66
CA ILE A 17 -11.46 0.00 -11.90
C ILE A 17 -10.85 -1.24 -12.60
N VAL A 18 -9.60 -1.60 -12.26
CA VAL A 18 -8.74 -2.46 -13.09
C VAL A 18 -8.82 -3.97 -12.75
N TYR A 19 -9.38 -4.37 -11.60
CA TYR A 19 -9.33 -5.77 -11.13
C TYR A 19 -10.54 -6.65 -11.49
N GLY A 20 -11.31 -6.29 -12.52
CA GLY A 20 -12.33 -7.18 -13.09
C GLY A 20 -13.43 -7.60 -12.10
N GLU A 21 -13.60 -8.91 -11.87
CA GLU A 21 -14.72 -9.53 -11.12
C GLU A 21 -14.76 -9.20 -9.61
N TYR A 22 -13.71 -8.60 -9.05
CA TYR A 22 -13.65 -8.27 -7.64
C TYR A 22 -14.35 -6.93 -7.35
N ARG A 23 -15.61 -7.02 -6.90
CA ARG A 23 -16.38 -5.86 -6.44
C ARG A 23 -15.76 -5.29 -5.15
N ASN A 24 -15.67 -3.96 -5.08
CA ASN A 24 -15.24 -3.17 -3.91
C ASN A 24 -13.75 -3.23 -3.53
N GLN A 25 -12.85 -3.52 -4.49
CA GLN A 25 -11.43 -3.29 -4.27
C GLN A 25 -11.08 -1.79 -4.33
N LEU A 26 -10.14 -1.40 -3.48
CA LEU A 26 -9.54 -0.07 -3.47
C LEU A 26 -8.10 -0.18 -3.95
N SER A 27 -7.67 0.79 -4.74
CA SER A 27 -6.27 0.98 -5.11
C SER A 27 -5.74 2.11 -4.24
N SER A 28 -4.59 1.91 -3.60
CA SER A 28 -3.97 2.92 -2.75
C SER A 28 -2.58 3.26 -3.26
N THR A 29 -2.32 4.56 -3.39
CA THR A 29 -0.97 5.07 -3.67
C THR A 29 -0.34 5.49 -2.35
N ALA A 30 0.88 5.02 -2.10
CA ALA A 30 1.61 5.34 -0.89
C ALA A 30 3.05 5.76 -1.20
N LYS A 31 3.60 6.59 -0.33
CA LYS A 31 5.00 7.02 -0.37
C LYS A 31 5.75 6.40 0.79
N ASP A 32 6.92 5.87 0.48
CA ASP A 32 7.83 5.34 1.49
C ASP A 32 8.41 6.48 2.33
N ILE A 33 8.44 6.29 3.64
CA ILE A 33 8.94 7.28 4.60
C ILE A 33 10.20 6.76 5.28
N GLU A 34 10.19 5.50 5.72
CA GLU A 34 11.28 4.92 6.51
C GLU A 34 11.32 3.41 6.41
N VAL A 35 12.53 2.87 6.35
CA VAL A 35 12.78 1.43 6.42
C VAL A 35 13.54 1.14 7.71
N VAL A 36 12.94 0.34 8.59
CA VAL A 36 13.50 -0.04 9.89
C VAL A 36 13.86 -1.53 9.86
N GLU A 37 15.11 -1.87 10.14
CA GLU A 37 15.54 -3.25 10.44
C GLU A 37 15.30 -3.57 11.92
N MET A 38 14.65 -4.71 12.19
CA MET A 38 14.47 -5.30 13.53
C MET A 38 15.26 -6.59 13.72
#